data_AF-A0A7S0NMW2-F1
#
_entry.id   AF-A0A7S0NMW2-F1
#
_cell.length_a   1.000
_cell.length_b   1.000
_cell.length_c   1.000
_cell.angle_alpha   90.00
_cell.angle_beta   90.00
_cell.angle_gamma   90.00
#
_symmetry.space_group_name_H-M   'P 1'
#
loop_
_entity.id
_entity.type
_entity.pdbx_description
1 polymer ?
#
loop_
_entity_poly.entity_id
_entity_poly.type
_entity_poly.pdbx_seq_one_letter_code
_entity_poly.pdbx_strand_id
1 'polypeptide(L)'
;ALTTMAKWEGGRAVDARAAETGETPLMAAASAGQLDCCLSLLTAGADPLAVNVDGVGILALVASKVSQGKRSKVRAVVRLALLNAAPQLRVLLLHHEDCGRHISFKPHQESPERISAILAFIAKGATIGLFSAEELLVSTEFDQASKEHLIRCHSEEYISVITQLGEQVANTPVAFTPYYQGFKGLPQAKQKKAEFSDTFFSPGTMAAALRAAGGVVHAVESVLKGHSRTAFVCVRPPGHHAGVDGATAGAPSSGFSIVNNAMIGALHALEGNHGRLCKRVAVVDFDVHHGNGTEEIARAWHAKHRKAGARAASGADESDLFFASIHLADDGAASSIEFYPGTGTRDDLHHNIVNVCVPPMWIGAGAGGRGSVSA
;
A
#
# COMPACT_ATOMS: atom_id res chain seq x y z
N ALA A 1 17.87 14.84 33.94
CA ALA A 1 16.74 14.73 32.99
C ALA A 1 15.71 15.82 33.25
N LEU A 2 15.11 15.89 34.45
CA LEU A 2 14.14 16.93 34.82
C LEU A 2 14.71 18.37 34.81
N THR A 3 15.99 18.56 35.12
CA THR A 3 16.65 19.88 35.09
C THR A 3 17.02 20.37 33.68
N THR A 4 17.04 19.50 32.67
CA THR A 4 17.24 19.89 31.26
C THR A 4 15.94 20.31 30.57
N MET A 5 14.80 20.23 31.28
CA MET A 5 13.47 20.63 30.79
C MET A 5 13.23 22.14 30.85
N ALA A 6 14.20 22.94 31.29
CA ALA A 6 14.09 24.40 31.40
C ALA A 6 14.17 25.14 30.05
N LYS A 7 14.47 24.44 28.94
CA LYS A 7 14.51 25.02 27.58
C LYS A 7 13.24 24.74 26.76
N TRP A 8 12.20 24.21 27.39
CA TRP A 8 10.96 23.83 26.71
C TRP A 8 9.96 24.97 26.85
N GLU A 9 9.57 25.61 25.74
CA GLU A 9 8.60 26.70 25.75
C GLU A 9 7.31 26.26 26.45
N GLY A 10 6.89 26.99 27.49
CA GLY A 10 5.54 26.87 28.08
C GLY A 10 5.35 25.93 29.28
N GLY A 11 6.35 25.16 29.71
CA GLY A 11 6.28 24.35 30.95
C GLY A 11 5.42 23.08 30.88
N ARG A 12 5.81 22.06 31.68
CA ARG A 12 5.13 20.81 32.12
C ARG A 12 4.21 20.01 31.16
N ALA A 13 4.09 20.31 29.88
CA ALA A 13 3.33 19.46 28.96
C ALA A 13 4.12 18.19 28.63
N VAL A 14 3.48 17.03 28.79
CA VAL A 14 4.08 15.70 28.58
C VAL A 14 4.63 15.51 27.15
N ASP A 15 4.09 16.25 26.17
CA ASP A 15 4.49 16.24 24.76
C ASP A 15 5.05 17.58 24.25
N ALA A 16 5.60 18.41 25.15
CA ALA A 16 6.32 19.59 24.69
C ALA A 16 7.47 19.21 23.73
N ARG A 17 7.78 20.11 22.80
CA ARG A 17 8.70 19.84 21.68
C ARG A 17 9.94 20.70 21.80
N ALA A 18 11.11 20.10 21.61
CA ALA A 18 12.36 20.84 21.48
C ALA A 18 12.32 21.73 20.23
N ALA A 19 12.74 23.00 20.35
CA ALA A 19 12.61 23.99 19.27
C ALA A 19 13.34 23.60 17.98
N GLU A 20 14.53 23.01 18.09
CA GLU A 20 15.38 22.68 16.94
C GLU A 20 15.02 21.34 16.30
N THR A 21 14.72 20.32 17.12
CA THR A 21 14.56 18.94 16.65
C THR A 21 13.11 18.48 16.60
N GLY A 22 12.20 19.18 17.29
CA GLY A 22 10.82 18.74 17.49
C GLY A 22 10.68 17.48 18.36
N GLU A 23 11.76 16.99 18.99
CA GLU A 23 11.73 15.80 19.84
C GLU A 23 10.92 16.06 21.13
N THR A 24 10.10 15.06 21.52
CA THR A 24 9.33 15.06 22.78
C THR A 24 10.15 14.47 23.94
N PRO A 25 9.71 14.56 25.22
CA PRO A 25 10.58 14.12 26.32
C PRO A 25 10.58 12.59 26.35
N LEU A 26 9.52 11.96 25.83
CA LEU A 26 9.46 10.53 25.60
C LEU A 26 10.51 10.09 24.55
N MET A 27 10.67 10.82 23.44
CA MET A 27 11.72 10.56 22.46
C MET A 27 13.13 10.71 23.06
N ALA A 28 13.35 11.78 23.83
CA ALA A 28 14.63 12.02 24.50
C ALA A 28 14.96 10.91 25.52
N ALA A 29 13.99 10.52 26.36
CA ALA A 29 14.14 9.44 27.33
C ALA A 29 14.43 8.09 26.65
N ALA A 30 13.69 7.77 25.59
CA ALA A 30 13.85 6.51 24.86
C ALA A 30 15.20 6.43 24.15
N SER A 31 15.61 7.50 23.46
CA SER A 31 16.93 7.55 22.80
C SER A 31 18.09 7.50 23.80
N ALA A 32 17.89 7.99 25.02
CA ALA A 32 18.86 7.89 26.13
C ALA A 32 18.82 6.54 26.87
N GLY A 33 17.89 5.63 26.52
CA GLY A 33 17.74 4.34 27.18
C GLY A 33 17.15 4.39 28.59
N GLN A 34 16.42 5.47 28.94
CA GLN A 34 15.85 5.69 30.27
C GLN A 34 14.45 5.05 30.37
N LEU A 35 14.41 3.74 30.62
CA LEU A 35 13.17 2.96 30.64
C LEU A 35 12.11 3.52 31.60
N ASP A 36 12.47 3.75 32.87
CA ASP A 36 11.50 4.21 33.89
C ASP A 36 10.89 5.57 33.52
N CYS A 37 11.69 6.44 32.90
CA CYS A 37 11.22 7.72 32.39
C CYS A 37 10.24 7.52 31.23
N CYS A 38 10.51 6.60 30.30
CA CYS A 38 9.59 6.29 29.21
C CYS A 38 8.24 5.81 29.73
N LEU A 39 8.23 4.86 30.67
CA LEU A 39 7.00 4.32 31.24
C LEU A 39 6.21 5.37 32.04
N SER A 40 6.91 6.23 32.78
CA SER A 40 6.28 7.34 33.52
C SER A 40 5.64 8.36 32.58
N LEU A 41 6.31 8.68 31.47
CA LEU A 41 5.79 9.62 30.46
C LEU A 41 4.57 9.05 29.73
N LEU A 42 4.61 7.77 29.34
CA LEU A 42 3.45 7.09 28.74
C LEU A 42 2.25 7.05 29.70
N THR A 43 2.49 6.76 30.99
CA THR A 43 1.46 6.79 32.03
C THR A 43 0.88 8.20 32.21
N ALA A 44 1.70 9.23 32.03
CA ALA A 44 1.28 10.63 32.07
C ALA A 44 0.58 11.12 30.78
N GLY A 45 0.37 10.22 29.80
CA GLY A 45 -0.35 10.53 28.56
C GLY A 45 0.52 11.04 27.42
N ALA A 46 1.85 10.81 27.45
CA ALA A 46 2.72 11.11 26.31
C ALA A 46 2.24 10.39 25.05
N ASP A 47 2.21 11.07 23.91
CA ASP A 47 1.89 10.49 22.62
C ASP A 47 3.08 9.68 22.05
N PRO A 48 3.01 8.33 22.02
CA PRO A 48 4.05 7.51 21.42
C PRO A 48 4.07 7.62 19.88
N LEU A 49 2.99 8.12 19.26
CA LEU A 49 2.88 8.34 17.83
C LEU A 49 3.42 9.71 17.37
N ALA A 50 3.95 10.52 18.28
CA ALA A 50 4.67 11.72 17.89
C ALA A 50 5.87 11.39 16.98
N VAL A 51 6.19 12.31 16.07
CA VAL A 51 7.41 12.30 15.24
C VAL A 51 8.16 13.61 15.42
N ASN A 52 9.48 13.59 15.22
CA ASN A 52 10.32 14.80 15.22
C ASN A 52 10.13 15.60 13.92
N VAL A 53 10.88 16.70 13.71
CA VAL A 53 10.77 17.53 12.49
C VAL A 53 11.11 16.77 11.20
N ASP A 54 11.91 15.71 11.29
CA ASP A 54 12.29 14.85 10.16
C ASP A 54 11.31 13.70 9.92
N GLY A 55 10.20 13.62 10.68
CA GLY A 55 9.24 12.53 10.60
C GLY A 55 9.69 11.24 11.30
N VAL A 56 10.77 11.27 12.09
CA VAL A 56 11.32 10.11 12.80
C VAL A 56 10.56 9.88 14.11
N GLY A 57 10.00 8.68 14.26
CA GLY A 57 9.30 8.24 15.47
C GLY A 57 10.22 7.63 16.54
N ILE A 58 9.68 7.43 17.74
CA ILE A 58 10.41 6.93 18.91
C ILE A 58 11.17 5.61 18.67
N LEU A 59 10.55 4.65 17.98
CA LEU A 59 11.15 3.35 17.69
C LEU A 59 12.39 3.45 16.78
N ALA A 60 12.36 4.38 15.83
CA ALA A 60 13.49 4.64 14.93
C ALA A 60 14.60 5.41 15.66
N LEU A 61 14.26 6.35 16.54
CA LEU A 61 15.25 7.06 17.38
C LEU A 61 15.99 6.12 18.34
N VAL A 62 15.28 5.15 18.93
CA VAL A 62 15.89 4.09 19.73
C VAL A 62 16.85 3.27 18.88
N ALA A 63 16.56 3.06 17.59
CA ALA A 63 17.41 2.29 16.68
C ALA A 63 18.62 3.07 16.11
N SER A 64 18.48 4.37 15.82
CA SER A 64 19.43 5.16 15.01
C SER A 64 20.63 5.74 15.77
N LYS A 65 20.48 6.09 17.06
CA LYS A 65 21.46 6.95 17.77
C LYS A 65 22.67 6.26 18.43
N VAL A 66 23.06 5.00 18.12
CA VAL A 66 24.20 4.39 18.88
C VAL A 66 25.07 3.37 18.12
N SER A 67 26.38 3.61 18.23
CA SER A 67 27.53 2.75 17.90
C SER A 67 27.55 1.38 18.62
N GLN A 68 28.40 0.47 18.12
CA GLN A 68 28.51 -0.93 18.59
C GLN A 68 28.93 -1.06 20.07
N GLY A 69 28.37 -2.04 20.81
CA GLY A 69 28.81 -2.42 22.17
C GLY A 69 27.69 -2.74 23.20
N LYS A 70 28.04 -2.75 24.50
CA LYS A 70 27.17 -3.08 25.68
C LYS A 70 25.82 -2.35 25.73
N ARG A 71 25.66 -1.25 24.97
CA ARG A 71 24.41 -0.46 24.88
C ARG A 71 23.35 -1.10 23.98
N SER A 72 23.64 -2.16 23.22
CA SER A 72 22.65 -2.86 22.37
C SER A 72 21.58 -3.61 23.16
N LYS A 73 21.94 -4.25 24.29
CA LYS A 73 21.00 -4.99 25.14
C LYS A 73 19.97 -4.07 25.80
N VAL A 74 20.40 -2.88 26.24
CA VAL A 74 19.53 -1.86 26.85
C VAL A 74 18.48 -1.38 25.84
N ARG A 75 18.83 -1.27 24.54
CA ARG A 75 17.89 -0.85 23.49
C ARG A 75 16.81 -1.88 23.20
N ALA A 76 17.18 -3.16 23.14
CA ALA A 76 16.21 -4.23 22.96
C ALA A 76 15.17 -4.22 24.09
N VAL A 77 15.61 -4.00 25.33
CA VAL A 77 14.73 -3.88 26.50
C VAL A 77 13.81 -2.66 26.41
N VAL A 78 14.35 -1.47 26.08
CA VAL A 78 13.54 -0.25 25.94
C VAL A 78 12.54 -0.38 24.79
N ARG A 79 12.96 -0.90 23.62
CA ARG A 79 12.09 -1.14 22.47
C ARG A 79 10.94 -2.08 22.85
N LEU A 80 11.26 -3.22 23.46
CA LEU A 80 10.26 -4.20 23.90
C LEU A 80 9.28 -3.60 24.91
N ALA A 81 9.79 -2.85 25.89
CA ALA A 81 8.95 -2.19 26.87
C ALA A 81 8.02 -1.14 26.25
N LEU A 82 8.50 -0.37 25.27
CA LEU A 82 7.68 0.58 24.52
C LEU A 82 6.57 -0.13 23.72
N LEU A 83 6.88 -1.22 23.04
CA LEU A 83 5.90 -2.03 22.29
C LEU A 83 4.84 -2.66 23.21
N ASN A 84 5.21 -2.97 24.46
CA ASN A 84 4.28 -3.48 25.47
C ASN A 84 3.41 -2.39 26.09
N ALA A 85 3.99 -1.23 26.41
CA ALA A 85 3.28 -0.12 27.03
C ALA A 85 2.41 0.67 26.02
N ALA A 86 2.78 0.66 24.73
CA ALA A 86 2.10 1.36 23.66
C ALA A 86 1.89 0.43 22.44
N PRO A 87 0.83 -0.40 22.44
CA PRO A 87 0.51 -1.30 21.33
C PRO A 87 0.35 -0.61 19.96
N GLN A 88 0.01 0.69 19.94
CA GLN A 88 -0.04 1.50 18.72
C GLN A 88 1.30 1.65 18.01
N LEU A 89 2.43 1.34 18.67
CA LEU A 89 3.75 1.31 18.05
C LEU A 89 4.01 0.04 17.21
N ARG A 90 3.16 -0.98 17.34
CA ARG A 90 3.28 -2.24 16.62
C ARG A 90 2.82 -2.09 15.18
N VAL A 91 3.34 -2.96 14.31
CA VAL A 91 2.87 -3.09 12.93
C VAL A 91 1.62 -3.96 12.93
N LEU A 92 0.51 -3.41 12.44
CA LEU A 92 -0.73 -4.17 12.27
C LEU A 92 -0.59 -5.10 11.05
N LEU A 93 -0.50 -6.40 11.28
CA LEU A 93 -0.51 -7.42 10.23
C LEU A 93 -1.94 -7.91 10.01
N LEU A 94 -2.50 -7.64 8.83
CA LEU A 94 -3.84 -8.09 8.42
C LEU A 94 -3.73 -9.23 7.42
N HIS A 95 -4.46 -10.32 7.66
CA HIS A 95 -4.70 -11.37 6.67
C HIS A 95 -6.05 -12.03 6.94
N HIS A 96 -6.67 -12.67 5.95
CA HIS A 96 -7.96 -13.34 6.16
C HIS A 96 -8.09 -14.58 5.28
N GLU A 97 -8.76 -15.62 5.77
CA GLU A 97 -8.90 -16.91 5.07
C GLU A 97 -9.63 -16.83 3.72
N ASP A 98 -10.62 -15.93 3.57
CA ASP A 98 -11.27 -15.61 2.29
C ASP A 98 -10.26 -15.36 1.15
N CYS A 99 -9.11 -14.73 1.46
CA CYS A 99 -8.08 -14.46 0.46
C CYS A 99 -7.50 -15.76 -0.14
N GLY A 100 -7.61 -16.90 0.54
CA GLY A 100 -7.23 -18.21 0.01
C GLY A 100 -8.27 -18.84 -0.93
N ARG A 101 -9.49 -18.30 -1.01
CA ARG A 101 -10.61 -18.89 -1.77
C ARG A 101 -10.63 -18.48 -3.26
N HIS A 102 -9.89 -17.45 -3.64
CA HIS A 102 -9.62 -17.14 -5.05
C HIS A 102 -8.68 -18.21 -5.63
N ILE A 103 -9.08 -18.97 -6.65
CA ILE A 103 -8.26 -20.06 -7.18
C ILE A 103 -8.31 -20.10 -8.69
N SER A 104 -7.24 -20.56 -9.31
CA SER A 104 -7.16 -20.78 -10.76
C SER A 104 -7.64 -22.19 -11.13
N PHE A 105 -8.04 -22.38 -12.38
CA PHE A 105 -8.41 -23.72 -12.91
C PHE A 105 -7.19 -24.60 -13.26
N LYS A 106 -5.97 -24.05 -13.15
CA LYS A 106 -4.69 -24.73 -13.37
C LYS A 106 -3.66 -24.24 -12.36
N PRO A 107 -2.57 -24.97 -12.07
CA PRO A 107 -1.45 -24.43 -11.30
C PRO A 107 -0.99 -23.09 -11.88
N HIS A 108 -0.84 -22.10 -11.01
CA HIS A 108 -0.61 -20.72 -11.42
C HIS A 108 0.25 -19.99 -10.39
N GLN A 109 0.98 -18.97 -10.82
CA GLN A 109 1.89 -18.19 -9.98
C GLN A 109 1.11 -17.34 -8.95
N GLU A 110 -0.05 -16.81 -9.34
CA GLU A 110 -1.00 -16.19 -8.44
C GLU A 110 -1.85 -17.30 -7.78
N SER A 111 -1.44 -17.73 -6.59
CA SER A 111 -2.05 -18.84 -5.86
C SER A 111 -2.16 -18.58 -4.35
N PRO A 112 -3.01 -19.33 -3.62
CA PRO A 112 -3.16 -19.20 -2.16
C PRO A 112 -1.83 -19.37 -1.39
N GLU A 113 -0.92 -20.21 -1.89
CA GLU A 113 0.37 -20.52 -1.27
C GLU A 113 1.26 -19.27 -1.10
N ARG A 114 1.04 -18.21 -1.90
CA ARG A 114 1.75 -16.93 -1.74
C ARG A 114 1.54 -16.32 -0.35
N ILE A 115 0.30 -16.29 0.14
CA ILE A 115 -0.02 -15.76 1.47
C ILE A 115 0.59 -16.66 2.54
N SER A 116 0.39 -17.97 2.43
CA SER A 116 0.92 -18.93 3.40
C SER A 116 2.44 -18.86 3.51
N ALA A 117 3.14 -18.67 2.39
CA ALA A 117 4.59 -18.50 2.37
C ALA A 117 5.04 -17.21 3.08
N ILE A 118 4.35 -16.08 2.85
CA ILE A 118 4.65 -14.80 3.53
C ILE A 118 4.44 -14.95 5.04
N LEU A 119 3.30 -15.49 5.47
CA LEU A 119 2.98 -15.67 6.89
C LEU A 119 3.96 -16.63 7.57
N ALA A 120 4.35 -17.72 6.90
CA ALA A 120 5.36 -18.64 7.42
C ALA A 120 6.74 -17.96 7.55
N PHE A 121 7.13 -17.11 6.60
CA PHE A 121 8.38 -16.36 6.68
C PHE A 121 8.38 -15.35 7.82
N ILE A 122 7.27 -14.63 8.03
CA ILE A 122 7.08 -13.72 9.17
C ILE A 122 7.20 -14.51 10.49
N ALA A 123 6.48 -15.62 10.63
CA ALA A 123 6.55 -16.45 11.83
C ALA A 123 7.98 -16.97 12.10
N LYS A 124 8.68 -17.43 11.06
CA LYS A 124 10.09 -17.83 11.15
C LYS A 124 10.99 -16.68 11.57
N GLY A 125 10.77 -15.47 11.04
CA GLY A 125 11.52 -14.27 11.38
C GLY A 125 11.50 -13.96 12.87
N ALA A 126 10.35 -14.11 13.52
CA ALA A 126 10.24 -13.98 14.97
C ALA A 126 11.03 -15.08 15.72
N THR A 127 11.00 -16.33 15.23
CA THR A 127 11.73 -17.44 15.86
C THR A 127 13.25 -17.30 15.76
N ILE A 128 13.77 -16.80 14.63
CA ILE A 128 15.23 -16.64 14.41
C ILE A 128 15.76 -15.28 14.87
N GLY A 129 14.92 -14.45 15.49
CA GLY A 129 15.32 -13.16 16.05
C GLY A 129 15.55 -12.04 15.03
N LEU A 130 14.91 -12.09 13.85
CA LEU A 130 14.91 -10.95 12.91
C LEU A 130 14.15 -9.74 13.50
N PHE A 131 13.09 -10.01 14.28
CA PHE A 131 12.32 -9.03 15.03
C PHE A 131 11.65 -9.70 16.24
N SER A 132 11.19 -8.92 17.22
CA SER A 132 10.44 -9.42 18.38
C SER A 132 9.00 -9.73 18.03
N ALA A 133 8.39 -10.78 18.60
CA ALA A 133 6.98 -11.10 18.35
C ALA A 133 6.04 -9.93 18.72
N GLU A 134 6.42 -9.12 19.69
CA GLU A 134 5.72 -7.92 20.16
C GLU A 134 5.78 -6.76 19.16
N GLU A 135 6.56 -6.86 18.08
CA GLU A 135 6.54 -5.87 16.99
C GLU A 135 5.29 -5.98 16.12
N LEU A 136 4.59 -7.11 16.18
CA LEU A 136 3.40 -7.36 15.37
C LEU A 136 2.13 -7.34 16.23
N LEU A 137 1.08 -6.77 15.65
CA LEU A 137 -0.29 -6.96 16.06
C LEU A 137 -1.00 -7.68 14.92
N VAL A 138 -1.28 -8.98 15.08
CA VAL A 138 -1.93 -9.77 14.03
C VAL A 138 -3.44 -9.67 14.20
N SER A 139 -4.16 -9.38 13.12
CA SER A 139 -5.62 -9.46 13.08
C SER A 139 -6.09 -10.20 11.84
N THR A 140 -7.07 -11.08 12.05
CA THR A 140 -7.86 -11.73 11.01
C THR A 140 -9.28 -11.17 10.91
N GLU A 141 -9.62 -10.21 11.76
CA GLU A 141 -10.97 -9.70 11.93
C GLU A 141 -11.07 -8.29 11.35
N PHE A 142 -11.67 -8.20 10.16
CA PHE A 142 -11.97 -6.94 9.48
C PHE A 142 -13.01 -7.19 8.39
N ASP A 143 -13.84 -6.20 8.11
CA ASP A 143 -14.96 -6.33 7.18
C ASP A 143 -14.52 -6.44 5.72
N GLN A 144 -15.43 -6.96 4.89
CA GLN A 144 -15.32 -6.84 3.44
C GLN A 144 -15.52 -5.38 3.01
N ALA A 145 -14.91 -4.98 1.91
CA ALA A 145 -15.22 -3.70 1.27
C ALA A 145 -16.69 -3.67 0.82
N SER A 146 -17.39 -2.56 1.08
CA SER A 146 -18.75 -2.34 0.62
C SER A 146 -18.79 -1.85 -0.84
N LYS A 147 -19.99 -1.80 -1.43
CA LYS A 147 -20.19 -1.22 -2.77
C LYS A 147 -19.69 0.23 -2.81
N GLU A 148 -19.93 1.01 -1.75
CA GLU A 148 -19.47 2.40 -1.63
C GLU A 148 -17.95 2.50 -1.72
N HIS A 149 -17.20 1.55 -1.15
CA HIS A 149 -15.74 1.51 -1.30
C HIS A 149 -15.35 1.25 -2.76
N LEU A 150 -16.03 0.33 -3.46
CA LEU A 150 -15.70 -0.01 -4.85
C LEU A 150 -15.97 1.14 -5.83
N ILE A 151 -17.12 1.82 -5.71
CA ILE A 151 -17.52 2.90 -6.65
C ILE A 151 -16.60 4.13 -6.63
N ARG A 152 -15.71 4.23 -5.63
CA ARG A 152 -14.66 5.27 -5.60
C ARG A 152 -13.63 5.06 -6.71
N CYS A 153 -13.37 3.80 -7.06
CA CYS A 153 -12.33 3.42 -8.03
C CYS A 153 -12.91 2.92 -9.35
N HIS A 154 -14.00 2.16 -9.28
CA HIS A 154 -14.52 1.38 -10.39
C HIS A 154 -15.89 1.87 -10.82
N SER A 155 -16.20 1.74 -12.12
CA SER A 155 -17.54 2.04 -12.61
C SER A 155 -18.57 1.08 -12.05
N GLU A 156 -19.82 1.55 -11.92
CA GLU A 156 -20.93 0.70 -11.50
C GLU A 156 -21.18 -0.45 -12.48
N GLU A 157 -20.92 -0.24 -13.78
CA GLU A 157 -20.99 -1.28 -14.80
C GLU A 157 -19.98 -2.39 -14.50
N TYR A 158 -18.71 -2.05 -14.27
CA TYR A 158 -17.69 -3.04 -13.95
C TYR A 158 -18.02 -3.82 -12.67
N ILE A 159 -18.44 -3.12 -11.61
CA ILE A 159 -18.85 -3.73 -10.34
C ILE A 159 -20.02 -4.71 -10.57
N SER A 160 -21.01 -4.31 -11.36
CA SER A 160 -22.14 -5.18 -11.70
C SER A 160 -21.68 -6.45 -12.43
N VAL A 161 -20.74 -6.33 -13.38
CA VAL A 161 -20.22 -7.47 -14.14
C VAL A 161 -19.51 -8.47 -13.25
N ILE A 162 -18.58 -8.04 -12.40
CA ILE A 162 -17.83 -8.95 -11.51
C ILE A 162 -18.74 -9.56 -10.44
N THR A 163 -19.76 -8.82 -9.98
CA THR A 163 -20.75 -9.34 -9.02
C THR A 163 -21.60 -10.44 -9.65
N GLN A 164 -22.18 -10.17 -10.83
CA GLN A 164 -22.97 -11.17 -11.58
C GLN A 164 -22.14 -12.40 -11.94
N LEU A 165 -20.87 -12.20 -12.34
CA LEU A 165 -19.97 -13.32 -12.60
C LEU A 165 -19.75 -14.17 -11.34
N GLY A 166 -19.59 -13.53 -10.16
CA GLY A 166 -19.48 -14.24 -8.89
C GLY A 166 -20.70 -15.10 -8.54
N GLU A 167 -21.90 -14.66 -8.90
CA GLU A 167 -23.13 -15.43 -8.72
C GLU A 167 -23.23 -16.62 -9.70
N GLN A 168 -22.66 -16.47 -10.90
CA GLN A 168 -22.70 -17.50 -11.95
C GLN A 168 -21.61 -18.56 -11.79
N VAL A 169 -20.43 -18.17 -11.28
CA VAL A 169 -19.27 -19.07 -11.12
C VAL A 169 -19.41 -19.85 -9.81
N ALA A 170 -20.34 -20.81 -9.77
CA ALA A 170 -20.63 -21.59 -8.56
C ALA A 170 -19.68 -22.79 -8.35
N ASN A 171 -19.17 -23.40 -9.42
CA ASN A 171 -18.54 -24.73 -9.34
C ASN A 171 -17.13 -24.85 -9.94
N THR A 172 -16.77 -24.02 -10.93
CA THR A 172 -15.50 -24.19 -11.64
C THR A 172 -14.91 -22.84 -11.99
N PRO A 173 -13.61 -22.58 -11.71
CA PRO A 173 -12.98 -21.34 -12.10
C PRO A 173 -12.99 -21.15 -13.63
N VAL A 174 -13.14 -19.90 -14.06
CA VAL A 174 -13.18 -19.49 -15.46
C VAL A 174 -12.02 -18.55 -15.79
N ALA A 175 -11.70 -18.45 -17.09
CA ALA A 175 -10.76 -17.48 -17.61
C ALA A 175 -11.41 -16.09 -17.65
N PHE A 176 -11.00 -15.19 -16.75
CA PHE A 176 -11.62 -13.87 -16.59
C PHE A 176 -11.33 -12.94 -17.77
N THR A 177 -10.09 -12.93 -18.26
CA THR A 177 -9.66 -12.03 -19.34
C THR A 177 -10.53 -12.17 -20.61
N PRO A 178 -10.71 -13.36 -21.22
CA PRO A 178 -11.61 -13.52 -22.36
C PRO A 178 -13.07 -13.19 -22.06
N TYR A 179 -13.56 -13.59 -20.89
CA TYR A 179 -14.93 -13.29 -20.48
C TYR A 179 -15.17 -11.78 -20.50
N TYR A 180 -14.28 -11.01 -19.88
CA TYR A 180 -14.41 -9.56 -19.79
C TYR A 180 -14.19 -8.88 -21.15
N GLN A 181 -13.27 -9.38 -21.98
CA GLN A 181 -13.11 -8.91 -23.36
C GLN A 181 -14.39 -9.10 -24.18
N GLY A 182 -15.07 -10.25 -24.03
CA GLY A 182 -16.37 -10.50 -24.65
C GLY A 182 -17.45 -9.55 -24.13
N PHE A 183 -17.49 -9.29 -22.83
CA PHE A 183 -18.39 -8.31 -22.23
C PHE A 183 -18.17 -6.90 -22.83
N LYS A 184 -16.92 -6.47 -23.04
CA LYS A 184 -16.57 -5.20 -23.71
C LYS A 184 -16.75 -5.23 -25.22
N GLY A 185 -17.37 -6.27 -25.78
CA GLY A 185 -17.73 -6.37 -27.20
C GLY A 185 -16.59 -6.79 -28.13
N LEU A 186 -15.47 -7.29 -27.60
CA LEU A 186 -14.38 -7.78 -28.44
C LEU A 186 -14.83 -9.07 -29.16
N PRO A 187 -14.71 -9.16 -30.51
CA PRO A 187 -15.11 -10.37 -31.24
C PRO A 187 -14.36 -11.61 -30.74
N GLN A 188 -15.04 -12.77 -30.70
CA GLN A 188 -14.46 -14.01 -30.16
C GLN A 188 -13.10 -14.38 -30.77
N ALA A 189 -12.91 -14.12 -32.08
CA ALA A 189 -11.64 -14.37 -32.78
C ALA A 189 -10.47 -13.49 -32.31
N LYS A 190 -10.76 -12.37 -31.63
CA LYS A 190 -9.77 -11.44 -31.06
C LYS A 190 -9.63 -11.57 -29.54
N GLN A 191 -10.49 -12.34 -28.88
CA GLN A 191 -10.39 -12.59 -27.45
C GLN A 191 -9.18 -13.50 -27.16
N LYS A 192 -8.56 -13.29 -26.00
CA LYS A 192 -7.46 -14.13 -25.51
C LYS A 192 -7.99 -15.55 -25.31
N LYS A 193 -7.31 -16.56 -25.81
CA LYS A 193 -7.77 -17.94 -25.55
C LYS A 193 -7.70 -18.26 -24.05
N ALA A 194 -8.65 -19.04 -23.56
CA ALA A 194 -8.79 -19.34 -22.13
C ALA A 194 -7.50 -19.93 -21.52
N GLU A 195 -6.80 -20.78 -22.27
CA GLU A 195 -5.53 -21.39 -21.84
C GLU A 195 -4.41 -20.37 -21.61
N PHE A 196 -4.46 -19.21 -22.27
CA PHE A 196 -3.51 -18.10 -22.12
C PHE A 196 -4.02 -17.01 -21.17
N SER A 197 -5.22 -17.16 -20.60
CA SER A 197 -5.69 -16.26 -19.56
C SER A 197 -4.75 -16.32 -18.36
N ASP A 198 -4.38 -15.15 -17.88
CA ASP A 198 -3.59 -14.88 -16.69
C ASP A 198 -4.50 -14.58 -15.51
N THR A 199 -5.60 -13.88 -15.75
CA THR A 199 -6.60 -13.54 -14.74
C THR A 199 -7.71 -14.58 -14.74
N PHE A 200 -8.10 -15.02 -13.55
CA PHE A 200 -9.11 -16.06 -13.36
C PHE A 200 -10.23 -15.54 -12.48
N PHE A 201 -11.35 -16.25 -12.50
CA PHE A 201 -12.46 -15.99 -11.61
C PHE A 201 -13.00 -17.32 -11.09
N SER A 202 -13.16 -17.44 -9.79
CA SER A 202 -13.59 -18.65 -9.06
C SER A 202 -14.75 -18.32 -8.12
N PRO A 203 -15.45 -19.33 -7.56
CA PRO A 203 -16.54 -19.09 -6.62
C PRO A 203 -16.12 -18.24 -5.40
N GLY A 204 -14.88 -18.38 -4.95
CA GLY A 204 -14.33 -17.59 -3.83
C GLY A 204 -13.74 -16.23 -4.21
N THR A 205 -13.77 -15.83 -5.49
CA THR A 205 -13.07 -14.62 -5.97
C THR A 205 -13.67 -13.34 -5.43
N MET A 206 -15.00 -13.21 -5.43
CA MET A 206 -15.65 -12.01 -4.89
C MET A 206 -15.36 -11.86 -3.39
N ALA A 207 -15.51 -12.92 -2.60
CA ALA A 207 -15.20 -12.89 -1.18
C ALA A 207 -13.73 -12.50 -0.92
N ALA A 208 -12.79 -13.08 -1.69
CA ALA A 208 -11.36 -12.76 -1.59
C ALA A 208 -11.08 -11.29 -1.96
N ALA A 209 -11.60 -10.81 -3.09
CA ALA A 209 -11.37 -9.45 -3.59
C ALA A 209 -11.95 -8.40 -2.64
N LEU A 210 -13.19 -8.59 -2.18
CA LEU A 210 -13.83 -7.69 -1.22
C LEU A 210 -13.11 -7.70 0.12
N ARG A 211 -12.64 -8.87 0.59
CA ARG A 211 -11.85 -8.96 1.82
C ARG A 211 -10.48 -8.29 1.68
N ALA A 212 -9.79 -8.47 0.54
CA ALA A 212 -8.52 -7.83 0.27
C ALA A 212 -8.64 -6.30 0.32
N ALA A 213 -9.61 -5.73 -0.39
CA ALA A 213 -9.90 -4.30 -0.35
C ALA A 213 -10.35 -3.82 1.05
N GLY A 214 -11.20 -4.60 1.73
CA GLY A 214 -11.68 -4.30 3.08
C GLY A 214 -10.56 -4.28 4.13
N GLY A 215 -9.56 -5.16 3.99
CA GLY A 215 -8.35 -5.13 4.80
C GLY A 215 -7.54 -3.85 4.62
N VAL A 216 -7.44 -3.32 3.39
CA VAL A 216 -6.79 -2.03 3.15
C VAL A 216 -7.57 -0.88 3.77
N VAL A 217 -8.90 -0.87 3.64
CA VAL A 217 -9.77 0.13 4.29
C VAL A 217 -9.57 0.10 5.81
N HIS A 218 -9.62 -1.09 6.42
CA HIS A 218 -9.40 -1.26 7.86
C HIS A 218 -7.99 -0.80 8.30
N ALA A 219 -6.95 -1.09 7.51
CA ALA A 219 -5.60 -0.62 7.75
C ALA A 219 -5.51 0.92 7.74
N VAL A 220 -6.10 1.57 6.73
CA VAL A 220 -6.14 3.03 6.63
C VAL A 220 -6.83 3.62 7.86
N GLU A 221 -7.99 3.11 8.24
CA GLU A 221 -8.69 3.62 9.43
C GLU A 221 -7.91 3.41 10.72
N SER A 222 -7.33 2.21 10.91
CA SER A 222 -6.55 1.88 12.11
C SER A 222 -5.32 2.77 12.24
N VAL A 223 -4.64 3.08 11.14
CA VAL A 223 -3.48 3.98 11.16
C VAL A 223 -3.91 5.43 11.43
N LEU A 224 -4.93 5.93 10.74
CA LEU A 224 -5.36 7.32 10.87
C LEU A 224 -6.05 7.62 12.22
N LYS A 225 -6.69 6.63 12.83
CA LYS A 225 -7.25 6.72 14.20
C LYS A 225 -6.20 6.53 15.29
N GLY A 226 -4.94 6.25 14.93
CA GLY A 226 -3.84 6.07 15.89
C GLY A 226 -3.86 4.73 16.63
N HIS A 227 -4.59 3.72 16.14
CA HIS A 227 -4.58 2.37 16.71
C HIS A 227 -3.29 1.61 16.36
N SER A 228 -2.61 1.99 15.28
CA SER A 228 -1.31 1.44 14.89
C SER A 228 -0.53 2.47 14.09
N ARG A 229 0.80 2.44 14.16
CA ARG A 229 1.65 3.37 13.41
C ARG A 229 1.67 3.03 11.91
N THR A 230 1.73 1.75 11.60
CA THR A 230 1.78 1.21 10.25
C THR A 230 0.98 -0.08 10.20
N ALA A 231 0.56 -0.46 8.99
CA ALA A 231 -0.09 -1.74 8.74
C ALA A 231 0.54 -2.43 7.53
N PHE A 232 0.58 -3.75 7.56
CA PHE A 232 0.90 -4.61 6.43
C PHE A 232 -0.29 -5.52 6.13
N VAL A 233 -0.84 -5.39 4.93
CA VAL A 233 -2.06 -6.11 4.51
C VAL A 233 -1.67 -7.25 3.58
N CYS A 234 -1.54 -8.45 4.14
CA CYS A 234 -1.13 -9.66 3.44
C CYS A 234 -2.35 -10.36 2.84
N VAL A 235 -2.78 -9.87 1.67
CA VAL A 235 -4.03 -10.28 1.00
C VAL A 235 -3.85 -10.59 -0.48
N ARG A 236 -4.86 -11.22 -1.06
CA ARG A 236 -5.00 -11.49 -2.50
C ARG A 236 -6.49 -11.63 -2.86
N PRO A 237 -6.91 -11.46 -4.12
CA PRO A 237 -6.12 -11.15 -5.33
C PRO A 237 -5.40 -9.79 -5.27
N PRO A 238 -4.36 -9.57 -6.10
CA PRO A 238 -3.74 -8.26 -6.26
C PRO A 238 -4.71 -7.26 -6.90
N GLY A 239 -4.29 -5.99 -7.04
CA GLY A 239 -5.20 -4.93 -7.48
C GLY A 239 -4.68 -3.87 -8.43
N HIS A 240 -3.36 -3.63 -8.51
CA HIS A 240 -2.82 -2.44 -9.19
C HIS A 240 -3.02 -2.38 -10.71
N HIS A 241 -3.41 -3.50 -11.34
CA HIS A 241 -3.75 -3.57 -12.76
C HIS A 241 -5.26 -3.39 -13.04
N ALA A 242 -6.11 -3.39 -12.01
CA ALA A 242 -7.52 -3.09 -12.15
C ALA A 242 -7.73 -1.58 -12.23
N GLY A 243 -8.11 -1.11 -13.41
CA GLY A 243 -8.52 0.26 -13.71
C GLY A 243 -10.00 0.52 -13.44
N VAL A 244 -10.53 1.63 -13.95
CA VAL A 244 -11.92 2.06 -13.68
C VAL A 244 -12.94 1.03 -14.19
N ASP A 245 -12.68 0.49 -15.39
CA ASP A 245 -13.49 -0.55 -16.04
C ASP A 245 -12.72 -1.88 -16.12
N GLY A 246 -12.00 -2.28 -15.07
CA GLY A 246 -11.23 -3.53 -15.08
C GLY A 246 -9.93 -3.42 -15.87
N ALA A 247 -9.76 -4.14 -16.99
CA ALA A 247 -8.55 -4.02 -17.80
C ALA A 247 -8.46 -2.62 -18.44
N THR A 248 -7.32 -1.93 -18.28
CA THR A 248 -7.12 -0.59 -18.87
C THR A 248 -7.14 -0.65 -20.40
N ALA A 249 -7.41 0.48 -21.05
CA ALA A 249 -7.41 0.57 -22.51
C ALA A 249 -6.09 0.05 -23.11
N GLY A 250 -6.21 -0.89 -24.06
CA GLY A 250 -5.06 -1.50 -24.76
C GLY A 250 -4.32 -2.60 -23.96
N ALA A 251 -4.61 -2.80 -22.68
CA ALA A 251 -3.98 -3.88 -21.92
C ALA A 251 -4.52 -5.25 -22.38
N PRO A 252 -3.65 -6.27 -22.53
CA PRO A 252 -4.08 -7.60 -22.96
C PRO A 252 -4.85 -8.37 -21.88
N SER A 253 -4.83 -7.89 -20.62
CA SER A 253 -5.51 -8.47 -19.47
C SER A 253 -5.53 -7.51 -18.27
N SER A 254 -6.15 -7.95 -17.16
CA SER A 254 -6.15 -7.26 -15.86
C SER A 254 -5.03 -7.72 -14.92
N GLY A 255 -4.01 -8.46 -15.38
CA GLY A 255 -2.82 -8.76 -14.57
C GLY A 255 -3.11 -9.40 -13.21
N PHE A 256 -3.97 -10.42 -13.20
CA PHE A 256 -4.46 -11.11 -11.99
C PHE A 256 -5.39 -10.27 -11.10
N SER A 257 -5.57 -8.99 -11.40
CA SER A 257 -6.30 -8.04 -10.56
C SER A 257 -7.80 -8.06 -10.86
N ILE A 258 -8.61 -7.96 -9.80
CA ILE A 258 -10.09 -7.89 -9.89
C ILE A 258 -10.59 -6.53 -9.40
N VAL A 259 -10.05 -6.01 -8.30
CA VAL A 259 -10.35 -4.67 -7.78
C VAL A 259 -9.07 -4.00 -7.31
N ASN A 260 -9.00 -2.67 -7.36
CA ASN A 260 -7.81 -1.94 -6.99
C ASN A 260 -7.74 -1.67 -5.48
N ASN A 261 -7.21 -2.64 -4.73
CA ASN A 261 -7.12 -2.57 -3.26
C ASN A 261 -6.46 -1.28 -2.76
N ALA A 262 -5.34 -0.88 -3.37
CA ALA A 262 -4.55 0.29 -2.95
C ALA A 262 -5.32 1.59 -3.19
N MET A 263 -5.92 1.75 -4.37
CA MET A 263 -6.72 2.93 -4.69
C MET A 263 -8.00 3.00 -3.87
N ILE A 264 -8.65 1.87 -3.57
CA ILE A 264 -9.82 1.86 -2.68
C ILE A 264 -9.45 2.45 -1.30
N GLY A 265 -8.32 2.05 -0.73
CA GLY A 265 -7.81 2.61 0.51
C GLY A 265 -7.45 4.10 0.40
N ALA A 266 -6.74 4.47 -0.68
CA ALA A 266 -6.33 5.86 -0.93
C ALA A 266 -7.53 6.80 -1.05
N LEU A 267 -8.53 6.43 -1.85
CA LEU A 267 -9.72 7.24 -2.06
C LEU A 267 -10.66 7.21 -0.86
N HIS A 268 -10.69 6.13 -0.07
CA HIS A 268 -11.35 6.13 1.25
C HIS A 268 -10.75 7.18 2.18
N ALA A 269 -9.42 7.31 2.22
CA ALA A 269 -8.76 8.33 3.03
C ALA A 269 -9.07 9.77 2.55
N LEU A 270 -9.28 9.98 1.25
CA LEU A 270 -9.57 11.30 0.67
C LEU A 270 -11.06 11.68 0.72
N GLU A 271 -11.99 10.75 0.52
CA GLU A 271 -13.44 11.01 0.40
C GLU A 271 -14.30 10.40 1.52
N GLY A 272 -13.74 9.76 2.56
CA GLY A 272 -14.47 8.92 3.53
C GLY A 272 -15.91 9.34 3.89
N ASN A 273 -16.76 8.38 4.25
CA ASN A 273 -18.23 8.58 4.39
C ASN A 273 -18.65 9.73 5.34
N HIS A 274 -17.75 10.21 6.20
CA HIS A 274 -17.97 11.31 7.15
C HIS A 274 -17.07 12.52 6.90
N GLY A 275 -16.51 12.62 5.70
CA GLY A 275 -15.53 13.62 5.30
C GLY A 275 -14.12 13.04 5.16
N ARG A 276 -13.26 13.89 4.61
CA ARG A 276 -11.86 13.60 4.29
C ARG A 276 -11.06 13.23 5.54
N LEU A 277 -10.54 12.00 5.59
CA LEU A 277 -9.72 11.48 6.69
C LEU A 277 -8.27 12.01 6.63
N CYS A 278 -7.78 12.32 5.42
CA CYS A 278 -6.43 12.81 5.19
C CYS A 278 -6.38 13.90 4.13
N LYS A 279 -5.43 14.84 4.31
CA LYS A 279 -5.24 15.90 3.31
C LYS A 279 -4.59 15.37 2.04
N ARG A 280 -3.54 14.56 2.13
CA ARG A 280 -2.84 14.08 0.96
C ARG A 280 -2.55 12.60 1.10
N VAL A 281 -2.63 11.89 -0.02
CA VAL A 281 -2.27 10.48 -0.11
C VAL A 281 -1.20 10.31 -1.17
N ALA A 282 -0.18 9.51 -0.84
CA ALA A 282 0.83 9.05 -1.77
C ALA A 282 0.68 7.54 -1.94
N VAL A 283 0.51 7.08 -3.18
CA VAL A 283 0.54 5.67 -3.55
C VAL A 283 1.86 5.41 -4.25
N VAL A 284 2.69 4.57 -3.66
CA VAL A 284 4.01 4.20 -4.20
C VAL A 284 4.00 2.72 -4.55
N ASP A 285 4.10 2.43 -5.84
CA ASP A 285 4.10 1.10 -6.41
C ASP A 285 5.53 0.67 -6.75
N PHE A 286 5.99 -0.40 -6.11
CA PHE A 286 7.30 -1.00 -6.33
C PHE A 286 7.19 -2.42 -6.88
N ASP A 287 6.00 -2.86 -7.29
CA ASP A 287 5.87 -4.08 -8.07
C ASP A 287 6.66 -3.92 -9.37
N VAL A 288 7.22 -5.04 -9.86
CA VAL A 288 8.03 -5.03 -11.07
C VAL A 288 7.23 -4.62 -12.31
N HIS A 289 5.91 -4.81 -12.30
CA HIS A 289 5.01 -4.39 -13.36
C HIS A 289 4.43 -3.00 -13.07
N HIS A 290 4.24 -2.21 -14.13
CA HIS A 290 3.56 -0.94 -14.00
C HIS A 290 2.13 -1.13 -13.49
N GLY A 291 1.77 -0.45 -12.38
CA GLY A 291 0.41 -0.34 -11.87
C GLY A 291 -0.51 0.53 -12.74
N ASN A 292 -0.69 0.16 -14.00
CA ASN A 292 -1.48 0.88 -15.00
C ASN A 292 -2.94 1.15 -14.56
N GLY A 293 -3.56 0.23 -13.83
CA GLY A 293 -4.89 0.42 -13.28
C GLY A 293 -4.92 1.48 -12.17
N THR A 294 -3.92 1.46 -11.29
CA THR A 294 -3.71 2.48 -10.26
C THR A 294 -3.50 3.86 -10.89
N GLU A 295 -2.66 3.94 -11.93
CA GLU A 295 -2.43 5.18 -12.66
C GLU A 295 -3.71 5.70 -13.32
N GLU A 296 -4.47 4.83 -14.01
CA GLU A 296 -5.74 5.21 -14.66
C GLU A 296 -6.74 5.78 -13.65
N ILE A 297 -6.88 5.15 -12.49
CA ILE A 297 -7.76 5.63 -11.42
C ILE A 297 -7.25 6.97 -10.85
N ALA A 298 -5.94 7.14 -10.69
CA ALA A 298 -5.35 8.42 -10.25
C ALA A 298 -5.63 9.54 -11.26
N ARG A 299 -5.51 9.28 -12.57
CA ARG A 299 -5.88 10.24 -13.63
C ARG A 299 -7.36 10.60 -13.57
N ALA A 300 -8.24 9.60 -13.43
CA ALA A 300 -9.68 9.81 -13.31
C ALA A 300 -10.03 10.65 -12.06
N TRP A 301 -9.36 10.38 -10.94
CA TRP A 301 -9.49 11.17 -9.71
C TRP A 301 -9.17 12.65 -9.95
N HIS A 302 -8.03 12.94 -10.57
CA HIS A 302 -7.63 14.32 -10.84
C HIS A 302 -8.56 15.00 -11.84
N ALA A 303 -9.01 14.31 -12.89
CA ALA A 303 -9.96 14.86 -13.85
C ALA A 303 -11.29 15.26 -13.19
N LYS A 304 -11.75 14.48 -12.19
CA LYS A 304 -12.98 14.77 -11.44
C LYS A 304 -12.83 15.92 -10.44
N HIS A 305 -11.66 16.04 -9.80
CA HIS A 305 -11.49 16.93 -8.64
C HIS A 305 -10.70 18.21 -8.94
N ARG A 306 -9.98 18.29 -10.06
CA ARG A 306 -9.36 19.54 -10.50
C ARG A 306 -10.30 20.27 -11.46
N LYS A 307 -10.79 21.45 -11.06
CA LYS A 307 -11.41 22.38 -12.00
C LYS A 307 -10.34 22.88 -12.97
N ALA A 308 -10.61 22.78 -14.27
CA ALA A 308 -9.74 23.39 -15.29
C ALA A 308 -9.50 24.87 -14.96
N GLY A 309 -8.24 25.24 -14.72
CA GLY A 309 -7.83 26.62 -14.42
C GLY A 309 -7.84 27.03 -12.95
N ALA A 310 -8.20 26.15 -12.01
CA ALA A 310 -8.03 26.43 -10.58
C ALA A 310 -6.57 26.24 -10.17
N ARG A 311 -5.80 27.33 -10.19
CA ARG A 311 -4.59 27.43 -9.36
C ARG A 311 -5.03 27.80 -7.95
N ALA A 312 -4.48 27.14 -6.95
CA ALA A 312 -4.55 27.60 -5.58
C ALA A 312 -4.14 29.08 -5.54
N ALA A 313 -4.83 29.91 -4.75
CA ALA A 313 -4.44 31.31 -4.54
C ALA A 313 -2.99 31.45 -4.01
N SER A 314 -2.42 30.36 -3.48
CA SER A 314 -1.06 30.23 -2.97
C SER A 314 -0.01 29.86 -4.03
N GLY A 315 -0.38 29.53 -5.27
CA GLY A 315 0.54 29.06 -6.31
C GLY A 315 1.11 27.65 -6.10
N ALA A 316 0.73 26.94 -5.04
CA ALA A 316 1.11 25.56 -4.79
C ALA A 316 0.20 24.57 -5.54
N ASP A 317 0.73 23.42 -5.92
CA ASP A 317 -0.08 22.34 -6.48
C ASP A 317 -1.04 21.78 -5.41
N GLU A 318 -2.34 21.90 -5.66
CA GLU A 318 -3.44 21.41 -4.81
C GLU A 318 -3.67 19.90 -4.96
N SER A 319 -2.69 19.15 -5.48
CA SER A 319 -2.84 17.71 -5.66
C SER A 319 -2.98 16.98 -4.32
N ASP A 320 -4.17 16.44 -4.08
CA ASP A 320 -4.46 15.63 -2.90
C ASP A 320 -4.02 14.17 -3.06
N LEU A 321 -3.63 13.76 -4.27
CA LEU A 321 -3.17 12.42 -4.61
C LEU A 321 -1.84 12.49 -5.37
N PHE A 322 -0.90 11.63 -4.98
CA PHE A 322 0.36 11.38 -5.68
C PHE A 322 0.43 9.90 -6.03
N PHE A 323 0.84 9.58 -7.25
CA PHE A 323 1.14 8.20 -7.65
C PHE A 323 2.57 8.15 -8.17
N ALA A 324 3.34 7.19 -7.68
CA ALA A 324 4.63 6.86 -8.25
C ALA A 324 4.73 5.35 -8.47
N SER A 325 5.30 4.95 -9.60
CA SER A 325 5.61 3.55 -9.86
C SER A 325 7.04 3.38 -10.36
N ILE A 326 7.78 2.45 -9.77
CA ILE A 326 9.06 1.98 -10.30
C ILE A 326 8.87 0.57 -10.86
N HIS A 327 9.07 0.40 -12.16
CA HIS A 327 8.72 -0.83 -12.85
C HIS A 327 9.60 -1.07 -14.07
N LEU A 328 9.67 -2.32 -14.52
CA LEU A 328 10.24 -2.64 -15.82
C LEU A 328 9.26 -2.21 -16.92
N ALA A 329 9.77 -1.57 -17.97
CA ALA A 329 9.02 -1.27 -19.18
C ALA A 329 9.86 -1.64 -20.40
N ASP A 330 9.32 -2.52 -21.24
CA ASP A 330 9.91 -2.92 -22.51
C ASP A 330 8.76 -3.15 -23.50
N ASP A 331 8.72 -2.33 -24.55
CA ASP A 331 7.73 -2.42 -25.63
C ASP A 331 8.12 -3.47 -26.69
N GLY A 332 9.21 -4.20 -26.46
CA GLY A 332 9.73 -5.23 -27.35
C GLY A 332 10.47 -4.66 -28.56
N ALA A 333 10.50 -3.34 -28.78
CA ALA A 333 11.14 -2.75 -29.95
C ALA A 333 12.66 -2.99 -29.96
N ALA A 334 13.29 -3.03 -28.78
CA ALA A 334 14.72 -3.25 -28.64
C ALA A 334 15.11 -4.69 -28.28
N SER A 335 14.22 -5.47 -27.68
CA SER A 335 14.53 -6.78 -27.09
C SER A 335 13.79 -7.97 -27.71
N SER A 336 12.79 -7.71 -28.57
CA SER A 336 11.75 -8.65 -29.01
C SER A 336 10.94 -9.30 -27.88
N ILE A 337 11.05 -8.80 -26.65
CA ILE A 337 10.29 -9.23 -25.48
C ILE A 337 9.38 -8.07 -25.05
N GLU A 338 8.07 -8.25 -25.20
CA GLU A 338 7.08 -7.34 -24.63
C GLU A 338 6.92 -7.66 -23.14
N PHE A 339 7.28 -6.72 -22.27
CA PHE A 339 7.08 -6.87 -20.83
C PHE A 339 5.72 -6.30 -20.42
N TYR A 340 4.88 -7.12 -19.80
CA TYR A 340 3.55 -6.71 -19.37
C TYR A 340 3.61 -5.60 -18.29
N PRO A 341 2.72 -4.58 -18.31
CA PRO A 341 1.68 -4.32 -19.29
C PRO A 341 2.14 -3.47 -20.49
N GLY A 342 3.43 -3.15 -20.61
CA GLY A 342 3.98 -2.35 -21.72
C GLY A 342 3.60 -0.86 -21.65
N THR A 343 3.24 -0.36 -20.47
CA THR A 343 2.83 1.05 -20.25
C THR A 343 3.68 1.68 -19.14
N GLY A 344 3.41 2.96 -18.81
CA GLY A 344 4.16 3.68 -17.77
C GLY A 344 5.47 4.29 -18.25
N THR A 345 5.72 4.36 -19.56
CA THR A 345 7.00 4.84 -20.12
C THR A 345 7.28 6.33 -19.95
N ARG A 346 6.33 7.10 -19.41
CA ARG A 346 6.41 8.55 -19.24
C ARG A 346 5.70 9.00 -17.97
N ASP A 347 6.22 10.06 -17.37
CA ASP A 347 5.56 10.78 -16.29
C ASP A 347 4.30 11.50 -16.77
N ASP A 348 3.40 11.79 -15.84
CA ASP A 348 2.40 12.85 -15.99
C ASP A 348 2.43 13.75 -14.75
N LEU A 349 3.38 14.68 -14.76
CA LEU A 349 3.58 15.65 -13.68
C LEU A 349 2.37 16.58 -13.51
N HIS A 350 1.58 16.82 -14.57
CA HIS A 350 0.35 17.59 -14.44
C HIS A 350 -0.64 16.87 -13.52
N HIS A 351 -0.72 15.55 -13.60
CA HIS A 351 -1.56 14.71 -12.74
C HIS A 351 -0.81 14.16 -11.52
N ASN A 352 0.35 14.72 -11.16
CA ASN A 352 1.15 14.28 -10.00
C ASN A 352 1.48 12.78 -10.04
N ILE A 353 1.79 12.29 -11.24
CA ILE A 353 2.14 10.90 -11.55
C ILE A 353 3.60 10.84 -12.00
N VAL A 354 4.38 9.98 -11.35
CA VAL A 354 5.80 9.76 -11.65
C VAL A 354 6.03 8.28 -11.97
N ASN A 355 6.58 8.01 -13.15
CA ASN A 355 6.94 6.67 -13.59
C ASN A 355 8.45 6.54 -13.77
N VAL A 356 9.04 5.67 -12.96
CA VAL A 356 10.46 5.34 -13.00
C VAL A 356 10.62 4.01 -13.74
N CYS A 357 10.81 4.08 -15.06
CA CYS A 357 11.08 2.88 -15.84
C CYS A 357 12.50 2.38 -15.62
N VAL A 358 12.59 1.14 -15.13
CA VAL A 358 13.84 0.39 -15.04
C VAL A 358 14.06 -0.29 -16.39
N PRO A 359 15.22 -0.11 -17.04
CA PRO A 359 15.50 -0.78 -18.29
C PRO A 359 15.61 -2.29 -18.07
N PRO A 360 15.15 -3.10 -19.03
CA PRO A 360 15.22 -4.54 -18.96
C PRO A 360 16.65 -5.06 -18.85
N MET A 361 16.91 -5.92 -17.87
CA MET A 361 18.23 -6.51 -17.64
C MET A 361 18.67 -7.49 -18.74
N TRP A 362 17.75 -7.92 -19.61
CA TRP A 362 18.04 -8.81 -20.75
C TRP A 362 18.60 -8.07 -21.97
N ILE A 363 18.49 -6.74 -22.00
CA ILE A 363 19.22 -5.93 -22.98
C ILE A 363 20.64 -5.79 -22.43
N GLY A 364 21.55 -6.63 -22.94
CA GLY A 364 22.93 -6.70 -22.46
C GLY A 364 23.63 -5.34 -22.41
N ALA A 365 24.60 -5.19 -21.49
CA ALA A 365 25.44 -4.00 -21.35
C ALA A 365 26.17 -3.68 -22.67
N GLY A 366 25.55 -2.86 -23.52
CA GLY A 366 26.04 -2.59 -24.87
C GLY A 366 25.01 -1.98 -25.83
N ALA A 367 23.70 -2.15 -25.60
CA ALA A 367 22.69 -1.47 -26.40
C ALA A 367 22.37 -0.08 -25.82
N GLY A 368 23.34 0.81 -25.90
CA GLY A 368 23.15 2.24 -25.59
C GLY A 368 22.24 2.90 -26.62
N GLY A 369 20.93 2.79 -26.43
CA GLY A 369 19.96 3.70 -27.02
C GLY A 369 20.08 5.05 -26.31
N ARG A 370 20.49 6.09 -27.05
CA ARG A 370 20.49 7.49 -26.58
C ARG A 370 19.05 7.93 -26.30
N GLY A 371 18.51 7.59 -25.14
CA GLY A 371 17.34 8.25 -24.57
C GLY A 371 17.82 9.50 -23.86
N SER A 372 17.70 10.66 -24.51
CA SER A 372 17.90 11.95 -23.85
C SER A 372 16.84 12.12 -22.78
N VAL A 373 17.21 11.89 -21.52
CA VAL A 373 16.49 12.50 -20.40
C VAL A 373 16.91 13.98 -20.41
N SER A 374 16.11 14.83 -21.05
CA SER A 374 16.23 16.27 -20.80
C SER A 374 15.69 16.54 -19.40
N ALA A 375 16.55 17.12 -18.58
CA ALA A 375 16.29 17.54 -17.20
C ALA A 375 15.13 18.53 -17.05
#